data_AF-A0AAD8Y380-F1
#
_entry.id   AF-A0AAD8Y380-F1
#
_cell.length_a   1.000
_cell.length_b   1.000
_cell.length_c   1.000
_cell.angle_alpha   90.00
_cell.angle_beta   90.00
_cell.angle_gamma   90.00
#
_symmetry.space_group_name_H-M   'P 1'
#
loop_
_entity.id
_entity.type
_entity.pdbx_description
1 polymer ?
#
loop_
_entity_poly.entity_id
_entity_poly.type
_entity_poly.pdbx_seq_one_letter_code
_entity_poly.pdbx_strand_id
1 'polypeptide(L)'
;MGELIGLCLMPAYAIGCWIGLYKNADTGKHLLPAALFGWIWAIINIMRSKRIDLGVVTFGLVIIFTLLERYYGFTRGVRWAISAAALAVAANFSLVVVFWKPIQKDLSRSKSQLWLKVFFSYCLTLMIFWIVSAYKNFVRGEPSTSSYSSVNTSLLNVESDDF
;
A
#
# COMPACT_ATOMS: atom_id res chain seq x y z
N MET A 1 16.25 -22.57 6.91
CA MET A 1 14.81 -22.23 7.08
C MET A 1 14.40 -20.86 6.52
N GLY A 2 15.15 -19.77 6.72
CA GLY A 2 14.72 -18.43 6.26
C GLY A 2 14.61 -18.23 4.74
N GLU A 3 15.30 -19.04 3.93
CA GLU A 3 15.29 -18.93 2.47
C GLU A 3 14.00 -19.44 1.83
N LEU A 4 13.50 -20.58 2.30
CA LEU A 4 12.24 -21.18 1.85
C LEU A 4 11.04 -20.29 2.22
N ILE A 5 11.10 -19.68 3.40
CA ILE A 5 10.11 -18.69 3.85
C ILE A 5 10.08 -17.49 2.89
N GLY A 6 11.25 -16.97 2.48
CA GLY A 6 11.32 -15.88 1.50
C GLY A 6 10.79 -16.28 0.12
N LEU A 7 11.11 -17.49 -0.35
CA LEU A 7 10.64 -18.01 -1.63
C LEU A 7 9.12 -18.14 -1.71
N CYS A 8 8.45 -18.47 -0.60
CA CYS A 8 6.99 -18.61 -0.58
C CYS A 8 6.27 -17.30 -0.23
N LEU A 9 6.78 -16.54 0.74
CA LEU A 9 6.09 -15.34 1.23
C LEU A 9 6.16 -14.17 0.25
N MET A 10 7.27 -13.98 -0.46
CA MET A 10 7.39 -12.87 -1.43
C MET A 10 6.35 -13.00 -2.56
N PRO A 11 6.24 -14.14 -3.26
CA PRO A 11 5.18 -14.33 -4.26
C PRO A 11 3.78 -14.27 -3.66
N ALA A 12 3.54 -14.90 -2.50
CA ALA A 12 2.22 -14.90 -1.89
C ALA A 12 1.75 -13.48 -1.53
N TYR A 13 2.65 -12.66 -1.00
CA TYR A 13 2.36 -11.26 -0.69
C TYR A 13 2.10 -10.44 -1.95
N ALA A 14 2.92 -10.59 -3.00
CA ALA A 14 2.70 -9.92 -4.28
C ALA A 14 1.35 -10.30 -4.90
N ILE A 15 1.03 -11.60 -4.93
CA ILE A 15 -0.26 -12.11 -5.42
C ILE A 15 -1.41 -11.53 -4.60
N GLY A 16 -1.30 -11.55 -3.27
CA GLY A 16 -2.31 -10.96 -2.38
C GLY A 16 -2.55 -9.48 -2.64
N CYS A 17 -1.49 -8.70 -2.87
CA CYS A 17 -1.59 -7.29 -3.25
C CYS A 17 -2.38 -7.12 -4.56
N TRP A 18 -2.01 -7.86 -5.61
CA TRP A 18 -2.68 -7.78 -6.91
C TRP A 18 -4.14 -8.24 -6.87
N ILE A 19 -4.46 -9.30 -6.12
CA ILE A 19 -5.85 -9.72 -5.89
C ILE A 19 -6.63 -8.63 -5.15
N GLY A 20 -6.01 -8.02 -4.14
CA GLY A 20 -6.60 -6.91 -3.40
C GLY A 20 -6.93 -5.73 -4.31
N LEU A 21 -5.98 -5.32 -5.14
CA LEU A 21 -6.16 -4.25 -6.13
C LEU A 21 -7.26 -4.61 -7.13
N TYR A 22 -7.25 -5.81 -7.70
CA TYR A 22 -8.27 -6.25 -8.66
C TYR A 22 -9.69 -6.18 -8.07
N LYS A 23 -9.86 -6.61 -6.81
CA LYS A 23 -11.17 -6.64 -6.16
C LYS A 23 -11.62 -5.31 -5.56
N ASN A 24 -10.68 -4.46 -5.16
CA ASN A 24 -10.96 -3.27 -4.34
C ASN A 24 -10.25 -2.01 -4.85
N ALA A 25 -9.95 -1.92 -6.14
CA ALA A 25 -9.30 -0.74 -6.73
C ALA A 25 -10.11 0.53 -6.45
N ASP A 26 -11.42 0.47 -6.70
CA ASP A 26 -12.31 1.64 -6.65
C ASP A 26 -12.57 2.13 -5.22
N THR A 27 -12.32 1.29 -4.21
CA THR A 27 -12.52 1.65 -2.78
C THR A 27 -11.22 1.86 -2.03
N GLY A 28 -10.05 1.60 -2.64
CA GLY A 28 -8.74 1.75 -1.98
C GLY A 28 -8.54 0.82 -0.76
N LYS A 29 -9.50 -0.04 -0.43
CA LYS A 29 -9.47 -0.90 0.76
C LYS A 29 -8.30 -1.89 0.77
N HIS A 30 -7.69 -2.13 -0.40
CA HIS A 30 -6.52 -2.98 -0.56
C HIS A 30 -5.22 -2.35 -0.04
N LEU A 31 -5.16 -1.01 0.09
CA LEU A 31 -3.94 -0.29 0.46
C LEU A 31 -3.51 -0.57 1.90
N LEU A 32 -4.45 -0.52 2.86
CA LEU A 32 -4.13 -0.73 4.27
C LEU A 32 -3.56 -2.14 4.55
N PRO A 33 -4.21 -3.25 4.16
CA PRO A 33 -3.66 -4.59 4.41
C PRO A 33 -2.33 -4.81 3.66
N ALA A 34 -2.19 -4.28 2.45
CA ALA A 34 -0.93 -4.35 1.72
C ALA A 34 0.19 -3.60 2.45
N ALA A 35 -0.07 -2.38 2.92
CA ALA A 35 0.90 -1.58 3.65
C ALA A 35 1.25 -2.19 5.02
N LEU A 36 0.28 -2.72 5.76
CA LEU A 36 0.50 -3.37 7.05
C LEU A 36 1.43 -4.57 6.92
N PHE A 37 1.22 -5.43 5.92
CA PHE A 37 2.09 -6.59 5.71
C PHE A 37 3.52 -6.16 5.36
N GLY A 38 3.67 -5.17 4.47
CA GLY A 38 4.98 -4.60 4.12
C GLY A 38 5.68 -3.94 5.31
N TRP A 39 4.92 -3.24 6.15
CA TRP A 39 5.42 -2.57 7.35
C TRP A 39 5.90 -3.58 8.41
N ILE A 40 5.12 -4.65 8.65
CA ILE A 40 5.53 -5.75 9.55
C ILE A 40 6.83 -6.38 9.04
N TRP A 41 6.95 -6.61 7.73
CA TRP A 41 8.17 -7.13 7.14
C TRP A 41 9.38 -6.22 7.37
N ALA A 42 9.20 -4.91 7.20
CA ALA A 42 10.24 -3.92 7.45
C ALA A 42 10.67 -3.91 8.94
N ILE A 43 9.73 -4.03 9.88
CA ILE A 43 10.04 -4.15 11.32
C ILE A 43 10.88 -5.41 11.59
N ILE A 44 10.49 -6.56 11.02
CA ILE A 44 11.24 -7.81 11.16
C ILE A 44 12.68 -7.64 10.62
N ASN A 45 12.84 -6.93 9.49
CA ASN A 45 14.16 -6.62 8.94
C ASN A 45 14.99 -5.74 9.89
N ILE A 46 14.40 -4.71 10.52
CA ILE A 46 15.08 -3.88 11.52
C ILE A 46 15.53 -4.73 12.71
N MET A 47 14.64 -5.56 13.26
CA MET A 47 14.94 -6.42 14.41
C MET A 47 16.11 -7.38 14.11
N ARG A 48 16.22 -7.85 12.86
CA ARG A 48 17.30 -8.76 12.43
C ARG A 48 18.61 -8.05 12.10
N SER A 49 18.54 -6.92 11.41
CA SER A 49 19.72 -6.22 10.88
C SER A 49 20.26 -5.16 11.84
N LYS A 50 19.47 -4.74 12.84
CA LYS A 50 19.71 -3.59 13.73
C LYS A 50 19.96 -2.28 12.96
N ARG A 51 19.52 -2.19 11.71
CA ARG A 51 19.59 -0.99 10.86
C ARG A 51 18.18 -0.50 10.54
N ILE A 52 18.06 0.80 10.29
CA ILE A 52 16.78 1.41 9.90
C ILE A 52 16.40 0.94 8.49
N ASP A 53 15.17 0.45 8.32
CA ASP A 53 14.58 0.08 7.04
C ASP A 53 13.67 1.21 6.56
N LEU A 54 13.96 1.78 5.39
CA LEU A 54 13.16 2.85 4.78
C LEU A 54 11.69 2.42 4.57
N GLY A 55 11.45 1.12 4.45
CA GLY A 55 10.12 0.52 4.40
C GLY A 55 9.23 0.89 5.59
N VAL A 56 9.79 1.01 6.80
CA VAL A 56 9.00 1.40 7.98
C VAL A 56 8.38 2.78 7.81
N VAL A 57 9.13 3.71 7.22
CA VAL A 57 8.64 5.08 6.95
C VAL A 57 7.66 5.07 5.80
N THR A 58 8.02 4.47 4.65
CA THR A 58 7.17 4.55 3.45
C THR A 58 5.84 3.82 3.64
N PHE A 59 5.85 2.61 4.23
CA PHE A 59 4.60 1.90 4.53
C PHE A 59 3.84 2.57 5.68
N GLY A 60 4.54 3.12 6.67
CA GLY A 60 3.92 3.87 7.77
C GLY A 60 3.09 5.06 7.28
N LEU A 61 3.60 5.81 6.30
CA LEU A 61 2.86 6.92 5.68
C LEU A 61 1.58 6.44 4.99
N VAL A 62 1.63 5.34 4.24
CA VAL A 62 0.42 4.77 3.61
C VAL A 62 -0.60 4.37 4.68
N ILE A 63 -0.16 3.70 5.76
CA ILE A 63 -1.04 3.32 6.87
C ILE A 63 -1.71 4.56 7.49
N ILE A 64 -0.93 5.58 7.83
CA ILE A 64 -1.46 6.81 8.46
C ILE A 64 -2.49 7.47 7.54
N PHE A 65 -2.18 7.70 6.26
CA PHE A 65 -3.11 8.39 5.37
C PHE A 65 -4.35 7.55 5.03
N THR A 66 -4.23 6.23 4.93
CA THR A 66 -5.40 5.35 4.76
C THR A 66 -6.27 5.29 6.02
N LEU A 67 -5.71 5.44 7.22
CA LEU A 67 -6.49 5.60 8.45
C LEU A 67 -7.17 6.97 8.53
N LEU A 68 -6.49 8.04 8.09
CA LEU A 68 -7.07 9.37 8.00
C LEU A 68 -8.25 9.40 7.02
N GLU A 69 -8.16 8.70 5.88
CA GLU A 69 -9.30 8.52 4.96
C GLU A 69 -10.50 7.87 5.65
N ARG A 70 -10.28 6.85 6.47
CA ARG A 70 -11.36 6.14 7.17
C ARG A 70 -12.03 6.99 8.23
N TYR A 71 -11.29 7.90 8.85
CA TYR A 71 -11.79 8.73 9.94
C TYR A 71 -12.41 10.05 9.45
N TYR A 72 -11.75 10.72 8.51
CA TYR A 72 -12.13 12.05 8.02
C TYR A 72 -12.80 12.03 6.63
N GLY A 73 -12.91 10.86 6.00
CA GLY A 73 -13.45 10.70 4.67
C GLY A 73 -12.43 10.95 3.55
N PHE A 74 -12.84 10.64 2.33
CA PHE A 74 -11.97 10.76 1.16
C PHE A 74 -12.02 12.16 0.55
N THR A 75 -11.20 13.05 1.10
CA THR A 75 -11.02 14.42 0.60
C THR A 75 -9.90 14.52 -0.42
N ARG A 76 -9.89 15.58 -1.24
CA ARG A 76 -8.78 15.90 -2.15
C ARG A 76 -7.40 15.82 -1.47
N GLY A 77 -7.25 16.39 -0.28
CA GLY A 77 -5.97 16.39 0.45
C GLY A 77 -5.50 14.97 0.82
N VAL A 78 -6.41 14.16 1.37
CA VAL A 78 -6.14 12.75 1.71
C VAL A 78 -5.78 11.95 0.47
N ARG A 79 -6.48 12.19 -0.65
CA ARG A 79 -6.18 11.56 -1.94
C ARG A 79 -4.74 11.81 -2.40
N TRP A 80 -4.31 13.07 -2.43
CA TRP A 80 -2.95 13.43 -2.81
C TRP A 80 -1.92 12.80 -1.85
N ALA A 81 -2.19 12.82 -0.55
CA ALA A 81 -1.30 12.26 0.46
C ALA A 81 -1.14 10.73 0.32
N ILE A 82 -2.23 9.98 0.12
CA ILE A 82 -2.18 8.53 -0.11
C ILE A 82 -1.42 8.22 -1.39
N SER A 83 -1.69 8.94 -2.48
CA SER A 83 -1.00 8.72 -3.76
C SER A 83 0.49 9.02 -3.67
N ALA A 84 0.88 10.11 -2.99
CA ALA A 84 2.29 10.42 -2.75
C ALA A 84 2.98 9.37 -1.87
N ALA A 85 2.31 8.91 -0.81
CA ALA A 85 2.83 7.84 0.04
C ALA A 85 3.00 6.52 -0.72
N ALA A 86 2.03 6.15 -1.57
CA ALA A 86 2.15 4.97 -2.43
C ALA A 86 3.32 5.09 -3.42
N LEU A 87 3.55 6.28 -4.00
CA LEU A 87 4.73 6.53 -4.84
C LEU A 87 6.04 6.44 -4.06
N ALA A 88 6.07 6.88 -2.79
CA ALA A 88 7.25 6.73 -1.95
C ALA A 88 7.58 5.24 -1.69
N VAL A 89 6.56 4.39 -1.50
CA VAL A 89 6.78 2.93 -1.43
C VAL A 89 7.29 2.38 -2.75
N ALA A 90 6.74 2.80 -3.89
CA ALA A 90 7.24 2.39 -5.20
C ALA A 90 8.71 2.80 -5.39
N ALA A 91 9.07 4.02 -5.01
CA ALA A 91 10.44 4.50 -5.04
C ALA A 91 11.37 3.64 -4.18
N ASN A 92 10.94 3.24 -2.98
CA ASN A 92 11.71 2.33 -2.12
C ASN A 92 12.01 0.99 -2.81
N PHE A 93 11.02 0.36 -3.46
CA PHE A 93 11.27 -0.85 -4.25
C PHE A 93 12.14 -0.60 -5.49
N SER A 94 12.01 0.57 -6.13
CA SER A 94 12.81 0.92 -7.30
C SER A 94 14.30 1.03 -6.98
N LEU A 95 14.68 1.45 -5.77
CA LEU A 95 16.08 1.50 -5.35
C LEU A 95 16.74 0.12 -5.42
N VAL A 96 16.02 -0.94 -5.06
CA VAL A 96 16.53 -2.32 -5.17
C VAL A 96 16.78 -2.71 -6.63
N VAL A 97 15.90 -2.27 -7.54
CA VAL A 97 16.03 -2.53 -8.98
C VAL A 97 17.20 -1.74 -9.58
N VAL A 98 17.31 -0.45 -9.25
CA VAL A 98 18.38 0.43 -9.72
C VAL A 98 19.75 -0.04 -9.23
N PHE A 99 19.85 -0.40 -7.95
CA PHE A 99 21.09 -0.89 -7.34
C PHE A 99 21.19 -2.43 -7.37
N TRP A 100 20.53 -3.09 -8.32
CA TRP A 100 20.47 -4.56 -8.34
C TRP A 100 21.85 -5.22 -8.44
N LYS A 101 22.75 -4.74 -9.31
CA LYS A 101 24.08 -5.35 -9.50
C LYS A 101 24.90 -5.46 -8.20
N PRO A 102 25.10 -4.37 -7.42
CA PRO A 102 25.81 -4.47 -6.14
C PRO A 102 25.05 -5.32 -5.12
N ILE A 103 23.72 -5.19 -5.03
CA ILE A 103 22.88 -5.98 -4.12
C ILE A 103 22.98 -7.49 -4.43
N GLN A 104 22.93 -7.86 -5.70
CA GLN A 104 23.04 -9.23 -6.17
C GLN A 104 24.40 -9.83 -5.80
N LYS A 105 25.49 -9.08 -5.99
CA LYS A 105 26.85 -9.52 -5.68
C LYS A 105 27.02 -9.86 -4.19
N ASP A 106 26.41 -9.07 -3.32
CA ASP A 106 26.49 -9.31 -1.88
C ASP A 106 25.56 -10.46 -1.44
N LEU A 107 24.34 -10.50 -1.95
CA LEU A 107 23.37 -11.54 -1.59
C LEU A 107 23.73 -12.91 -2.16
N SER A 108 24.38 -12.99 -3.33
CA SER A 108 24.78 -14.27 -3.94
C SER A 108 25.82 -15.04 -3.13
N ARG A 109 26.45 -14.40 -2.14
CA ARG A 109 27.34 -15.09 -1.18
C ARG A 109 26.58 -15.99 -0.19
N SER A 110 25.28 -15.73 0.00
CA SER A 110 24.48 -16.38 1.06
C SER A 110 23.12 -16.89 0.60
N LYS A 111 22.71 -16.60 -0.64
CA LYS A 111 21.40 -16.95 -1.20
C LYS A 111 21.54 -17.67 -2.54
N SER A 112 20.63 -18.60 -2.79
CA SER A 112 20.52 -19.29 -4.08
C SER A 112 20.14 -18.34 -5.21
N GLN A 113 20.51 -18.71 -6.44
CA GLN A 113 20.12 -17.98 -7.65
C GLN A 113 18.59 -17.93 -7.83
N LEU A 114 17.87 -18.97 -7.39
CA LEU A 114 16.42 -18.98 -7.41
C LEU A 114 15.84 -17.91 -6.49
N TRP A 115 16.35 -17.82 -5.25
CA TRP A 115 15.92 -16.79 -4.30
C TRP A 115 16.17 -15.38 -4.83
N LEU A 116 17.33 -15.13 -5.44
CA LEU A 116 17.66 -13.83 -6.05
C LEU A 116 16.69 -13.45 -7.17
N LYS A 117 16.36 -14.38 -8.06
CA LYS A 117 15.38 -14.16 -9.14
C LYS A 117 14.00 -13.84 -8.59
N VAL A 118 13.55 -14.60 -7.58
CA VAL A 118 12.27 -14.36 -6.91
C VAL A 118 12.25 -12.99 -6.23
N PHE A 119 13.31 -12.63 -5.51
CA PHE A 119 13.42 -11.34 -4.83
C PHE A 119 13.40 -10.16 -5.81
N PHE A 120 14.16 -10.23 -6.91
CA PHE A 120 14.14 -9.19 -7.94
C PHE A 120 12.75 -9.04 -8.58
N SER A 121 12.13 -10.16 -8.99
CA SER A 121 10.79 -10.17 -9.58
C SER A 121 9.74 -9.61 -8.60
N TYR A 122 9.86 -9.97 -7.32
CA TYR A 122 9.04 -9.45 -6.24
C TYR A 122 9.14 -7.93 -6.11
N CYS A 123 10.37 -7.39 -6.07
CA CYS A 123 10.58 -5.94 -5.98
C CYS A 123 10.01 -5.21 -7.19
N LEU A 124 10.22 -5.73 -8.41
CA LEU A 124 9.68 -5.16 -9.63
C LEU A 124 8.14 -5.19 -9.64
N THR A 125 7.56 -6.33 -9.25
CA THR A 125 6.10 -6.53 -9.20
C THR A 125 5.44 -5.60 -8.20
N LEU A 126 6.03 -5.42 -7.01
CA LEU A 126 5.49 -4.50 -6.03
C LEU A 126 5.71 -3.04 -6.40
N MET A 127 6.84 -2.68 -7.01
CA MET A 127 7.04 -1.34 -7.55
C MET A 127 5.90 -0.96 -8.50
N ILE A 128 5.56 -1.85 -9.45
CA ILE A 128 4.45 -1.63 -10.39
C ILE A 128 3.11 -1.56 -9.65
N PHE A 129 2.85 -2.49 -8.73
CA PHE A 129 1.64 -2.48 -7.92
C PHE A 129 1.42 -1.13 -7.23
N TRP A 130 2.46 -0.59 -6.58
CA TRP A 130 2.36 0.68 -5.85
C TRP A 130 2.18 1.88 -6.78
N ILE A 131 2.79 1.88 -7.97
CA ILE A 131 2.53 2.90 -9.01
C ILE A 131 1.07 2.84 -9.48
N VAL A 132 0.56 1.65 -9.81
CA VAL A 132 -0.83 1.48 -10.26
C VAL A 132 -1.81 1.86 -9.15
N SER A 133 -1.49 1.52 -7.90
CA SER A 133 -2.31 1.86 -6.74
C SER A 133 -2.34 3.38 -6.51
N ALA A 134 -1.20 4.06 -6.65
CA ALA A 134 -1.12 5.52 -6.57
C ALA A 134 -1.98 6.19 -7.66
N TYR A 135 -1.89 5.70 -8.90
CA TYR A 135 -2.68 6.19 -10.03
C TYR A 135 -4.19 5.96 -9.82
N LYS A 136 -4.58 4.73 -9.47
CA LYS A 136 -5.99 4.38 -9.21
C LYS A 136 -6.58 5.21 -8.07
N ASN A 137 -5.82 5.38 -6.99
CA ASN A 137 -6.23 6.25 -5.89
C ASN A 137 -6.34 7.73 -6.32
N PHE A 138 -5.42 8.20 -7.17
CA PHE A 138 -5.43 9.58 -7.66
C PHE A 138 -6.65 9.90 -8.53
N VAL A 139 -7.03 8.97 -9.40
CA VAL A 139 -8.16 9.12 -10.33
C VAL A 139 -9.49 8.85 -9.64
N ARG A 140 -9.50 8.19 -8.47
CA ARG A 140 -10.72 7.95 -7.70
C ARG A 140 -11.42 9.27 -7.39
N GLY A 141 -12.72 9.33 -7.73
CA GLY A 141 -13.59 10.47 -7.45
C GLY A 141 -13.92 10.56 -5.96
N GLU A 142 -14.18 11.78 -5.48
CA GLU A 142 -14.78 11.96 -4.17
C GLU A 142 -16.19 11.35 -4.21
N PRO A 143 -16.63 10.63 -3.16
CA PRO A 143 -18.03 10.21 -3.08
C PRO A 143 -18.88 11.47 -3.11
N SER A 144 -19.68 11.62 -4.17
CA SER A 144 -20.57 12.76 -4.37
C SER A 144 -21.44 12.94 -3.12
N THR A 145 -21.40 14.15 -2.55
CA THR A 145 -22.10 14.61 -1.35
C THR A 145 -23.62 14.67 -1.52
N SER A 146 -24.23 13.75 -2.29
CA SER A 146 -25.65 13.74 -2.60
C SER A 146 -26.51 13.06 -1.54
N SER A 147 -25.94 12.40 -0.53
CA SER A 147 -26.71 11.63 0.47
C SER A 147 -26.91 12.34 1.82
N TYR A 148 -26.34 13.54 2.02
CA TYR A 148 -26.63 14.33 3.23
C TYR A 148 -27.79 15.32 3.05
N SER A 149 -28.15 15.67 1.80
CA SER A 149 -29.30 16.54 1.55
C SER A 149 -30.65 15.82 1.69
N SER A 150 -30.69 14.48 1.66
CA SER A 150 -31.93 13.72 1.79
C SER A 150 -32.33 13.39 3.23
N VAL A 151 -31.46 13.66 4.21
CA VAL A 151 -31.75 13.43 5.64
C VAL A 151 -32.25 14.70 6.32
N ASN A 152 -31.84 15.90 5.86
CA ASN A 152 -32.35 17.15 6.41
C ASN A 152 -33.74 17.54 5.88
N THR A 153 -34.11 17.15 4.65
CA THR A 153 -35.46 17.43 4.12
C THR A 153 -36.53 16.55 4.75
N SER A 154 -36.19 15.33 5.18
CA SER A 154 -37.14 14.44 5.86
C SER A 154 -37.37 14.81 7.33
N LEU A 155 -36.39 15.43 8.00
CA LEU A 155 -36.59 15.97 9.36
C LEU A 155 -37.39 17.28 9.36
N LEU A 156 -37.22 18.14 8.35
CA LEU A 156 -38.00 19.38 8.23
C LEU A 156 -39.46 19.16 7.82
N ASN A 157 -39.78 18.07 7.13
CA ASN A 157 -41.16 17.74 6.75
C ASN A 157 -41.95 17.05 7.86
N VAL A 158 -41.30 16.51 8.90
CA VAL A 158 -42.00 15.91 10.05
C VAL A 158 -42.46 16.98 11.05
N GLU A 159 -41.80 18.15 11.08
CA GLU A 159 -42.15 19.25 11.99
C GLU A 159 -43.28 20.15 11.45
N SER A 160 -43.65 20.03 10.17
CA SER A 160 -44.71 20.83 9.54
C SER A 160 -46.09 20.20 9.55
N ASP A 161 -46.22 18.93 9.96
CA ASP A 161 -47.50 18.20 9.97
C ASP A 161 -48.21 18.23 11.36
N ASP A 162 -47.64 18.91 12.36
CA ASP A 162 -48.16 19.01 13.73
C ASP A 162 -48.70 20.41 14.12
N PHE A 163 -49.16 21.23 13.14
CA PHE A 163 -49.87 22.51 13.41
C PHE A 163 -51.13 22.69 12.58
#